data_AF-A0A4Y1RQE5-F1
#
_entry.id   AF-A0A4Y1RQE5-F1
#
_cell.length_a   1.000
_cell.length_b   1.000
_cell.length_c   1.000
_cell.angle_alpha   90.00
_cell.angle_beta   90.00
_cell.angle_gamma   90.00
#
_symmetry.space_group_name_H-M   'P 1'
#
loop_
_entity.id
_entity.type
_entity.pdbx_description
1 polymer ?
#
loop_
_entity_poly.entity_id
_entity_poly.type
_entity_poly.pdbx_seq_one_letter_code
_entity_poly.pdbx_strand_id
1 'polypeptide(L)'
;MECPLMPSVLARKLVISVAQPFINFLLLNSLITSLEHCEVTMFSKARRIGEPIASVCHGKLVLAAAGSVKGRKCTTFPAVRPVLVAVGAYWVEPETLLACVVDGNIITRATYEGHPELFRFFVKALGGNI
;
A
#
# COMPACT_ATOMS: atom_id res chain seq x y z
N MET A 1 -1.87 -19.90 13.16
CA MET A 1 -0.49 -20.22 12.76
C MET A 1 0.29 -18.93 12.73
N GLU A 2 1.01 -18.67 13.83
CA GLU A 2 1.86 -17.49 14.01
C GLU A 2 3.19 -17.72 13.28
N CYS A 3 3.69 -16.70 12.58
CA CYS A 3 4.98 -16.76 11.89
C CYS A 3 6.10 -16.45 12.91
N PRO A 4 7.07 -17.36 13.14
CA PRO A 4 8.08 -17.20 14.17
C PRO A 4 9.18 -16.23 13.74
N LEU A 5 9.62 -15.43 14.70
CA LEU A 5 10.66 -14.41 14.64
C LEU A 5 11.96 -14.90 13.98
N MET A 6 12.48 -14.14 13.00
CA MET A 6 13.85 -14.31 12.51
C MET A 6 14.87 -13.53 13.36
N PRO A 7 16.11 -14.04 13.55
CA PRO A 7 17.10 -13.46 14.47
C PRO A 7 17.82 -12.22 13.92
N SER A 8 18.24 -11.38 14.86
CA SER A 8 18.57 -9.94 14.77
C SER A 8 19.83 -9.48 14.01
N VAL A 9 20.41 -10.26 13.08
CA VAL A 9 21.75 -9.91 12.53
C VAL A 9 21.83 -9.84 11.00
N LEU A 10 20.85 -10.33 10.25
CA LEU A 10 20.86 -10.29 8.77
C LEU A 10 19.97 -9.20 8.16
N ALA A 11 19.74 -8.10 8.89
CA ALA A 11 18.89 -6.97 8.45
C ALA A 11 19.66 -5.81 7.78
N ARG A 12 20.90 -6.03 7.33
CA ARG A 12 21.78 -4.96 6.81
C ARG A 12 22.35 -5.30 5.44
N LYS A 13 21.50 -5.30 4.41
CA LYS A 13 21.86 -4.80 3.07
C LYS A 13 20.63 -4.76 2.17
N LEU A 14 20.20 -3.53 1.91
CA LEU A 14 19.65 -3.08 0.63
C LEU A 14 18.21 -3.50 0.25
N VAL A 15 17.23 -3.17 1.09
CA VAL A 15 15.91 -2.68 0.64
C VAL A 15 15.43 -1.65 1.67
N ILE A 16 14.79 -0.58 1.23
CA ILE A 16 14.34 0.58 1.99
C ILE A 16 13.47 0.14 3.19
N SER A 17 14.14 0.00 4.34
CA SER A 17 13.56 -0.30 5.64
C SER A 17 13.16 0.99 6.34
N VAL A 18 11.86 1.29 6.35
CA VAL A 18 11.23 2.06 7.42
C VAL A 18 9.94 1.35 7.85
N ALA A 19 10.10 0.11 8.34
CA ALA A 19 9.17 -0.45 9.31
C ALA A 19 9.87 -0.34 10.67
N GLN A 20 9.78 0.84 11.29
CA GLN A 20 10.14 0.99 12.69
C GLN A 20 8.91 0.62 13.53
N PRO A 21 9.01 -0.26 14.54
CA PRO A 21 7.87 -0.73 15.33
C PRO A 21 7.31 0.33 16.32
N PHE A 22 7.50 1.62 16.05
CA PHE A 22 7.08 2.71 16.94
C PHE A 22 6.28 3.84 16.26
N ILE A 23 5.90 3.72 14.98
CA ILE A 23 5.10 4.75 14.28
C ILE A 23 4.04 4.09 13.36
N ASN A 24 2.78 4.50 13.50
CA ASN A 24 1.56 3.87 12.96
C ASN A 24 1.32 3.99 11.43
N PHE A 25 2.32 3.82 10.54
CA PHE A 25 2.03 3.95 9.09
C PHE A 25 2.94 3.16 8.14
N LEU A 26 2.42 2.77 6.96
CA LEU A 26 3.11 1.96 5.93
C LEU A 26 3.05 2.63 4.55
N LEU A 27 4.21 2.84 3.93
CA LEU A 27 4.37 3.38 2.55
C LEU A 27 5.13 2.37 1.68
N LEU A 28 4.52 1.91 0.58
CA LEU A 28 5.22 1.06 -0.41
C LEU A 28 5.78 1.85 -1.59
N ASN A 29 7.08 1.73 -1.82
CA ASN A 29 7.77 2.21 -3.02
C ASN A 29 8.16 1.05 -3.97
N SER A 30 8.25 1.38 -5.26
CA SER A 30 8.10 0.45 -6.40
C SER A 30 9.34 -0.33 -6.85
N LEU A 31 10.17 -0.84 -5.95
CA LEU A 31 11.29 -1.70 -6.34
C LEU A 31 11.21 -3.04 -5.61
N ILE A 32 10.74 -4.05 -6.36
CA ILE A 32 10.81 -5.49 -6.09
C ILE A 32 10.38 -5.86 -4.66
N THR A 33 9.07 -6.03 -4.46
CA THR A 33 8.55 -6.69 -3.26
C THR A 33 8.76 -8.20 -3.43
N SER A 34 9.88 -8.71 -2.92
CA SER A 34 9.94 -10.09 -2.47
C SER A 34 8.78 -10.27 -1.47
N LEU A 35 7.71 -10.94 -1.90
CA LEU A 35 6.49 -11.17 -1.12
C LEU A 35 6.82 -12.11 0.05
N GLU A 36 7.43 -11.57 1.10
CA GLU A 36 7.57 -12.29 2.36
C GLU A 36 6.20 -12.38 3.02
N HIS A 37 5.89 -13.54 3.62
CA HIS A 37 4.60 -13.82 4.28
C HIS A 37 4.23 -12.73 5.32
N CYS A 38 5.23 -12.11 5.94
CA CYS A 38 5.04 -11.09 6.97
C CYS A 38 4.41 -9.78 6.41
N GLU A 39 4.75 -9.34 5.20
CA GLU A 39 4.20 -8.09 4.67
C GLU A 39 2.71 -8.22 4.34
N VAL A 40 2.33 -9.33 3.73
CA VAL A 40 0.94 -9.64 3.33
C VAL A 40 0.02 -9.68 4.54
N THR A 41 0.49 -10.27 5.65
CA THR A 41 -0.28 -10.35 6.90
C THR A 41 -0.41 -8.98 7.59
N MET A 42 0.62 -8.13 7.53
CA MET A 42 0.53 -6.75 8.02
C MET A 42 -0.55 -5.93 7.30
N PHE A 43 -0.59 -5.93 5.97
CA PHE A 43 -1.61 -5.19 5.22
C PHE A 43 -3.03 -5.73 5.42
N SER A 44 -3.15 -7.04 5.63
CA SER A 44 -4.44 -7.66 5.98
C SER A 44 -4.93 -7.16 7.34
N LYS A 45 -4.02 -7.04 8.32
CA LYS A 45 -4.33 -6.53 9.66
C LYS A 45 -4.67 -5.04 9.62
N ALA A 46 -3.81 -4.22 9.01
CA ALA A 46 -4.00 -2.77 8.88
C ALA A 46 -5.37 -2.43 8.26
N ARG A 47 -5.79 -3.20 7.23
CA ARG A 47 -7.13 -3.04 6.65
C ARG A 47 -8.24 -3.27 7.65
N ARG A 48 -8.15 -4.32 8.49
CA ARG A 48 -9.20 -4.71 9.45
C ARG A 48 -9.37 -3.69 10.57
N ILE A 49 -8.26 -3.12 11.03
CA ILE A 49 -8.26 -2.14 12.14
C ILE A 49 -8.44 -0.70 11.68
N GLY A 50 -8.56 -0.47 10.36
CA GLY A 50 -8.81 0.87 9.80
C GLY A 50 -7.57 1.77 9.75
N GLU A 51 -6.37 1.22 9.91
CA GLU A 51 -5.13 1.99 9.82
C GLU A 51 -4.94 2.55 8.39
N PRO A 52 -4.47 3.79 8.22
CA PRO A 52 -4.20 4.36 6.91
C PRO A 52 -3.15 3.56 6.13
N ILE A 53 -3.49 3.16 4.91
CA ILE A 53 -2.61 2.45 3.97
C ILE A 53 -2.46 3.31 2.72
N ALA A 54 -1.23 3.68 2.38
CA ALA A 54 -0.93 4.40 1.14
C ALA A 54 -0.10 3.52 0.19
N SER A 55 -0.53 3.41 -1.07
CA SER A 55 0.13 2.57 -2.07
C SER A 55 0.22 3.21 -3.46
N VAL A 56 1.37 3.04 -4.09
CA VAL A 56 1.77 3.76 -5.31
C VAL A 56 2.19 2.78 -6.40
N CYS A 57 1.86 3.09 -7.66
CA CYS A 57 2.38 2.36 -8.82
C CYS A 57 2.19 0.85 -8.65
N HIS A 58 3.24 0.03 -8.52
CA HIS A 58 3.13 -1.43 -8.38
C HIS A 58 2.87 -1.94 -6.95
N GLY A 59 2.90 -1.07 -5.94
CA GLY A 59 2.69 -1.46 -4.53
C GLY A 59 1.33 -2.12 -4.24
N LYS A 60 0.36 -2.03 -5.16
CA LYS A 60 -0.92 -2.74 -5.00
C LYS A 60 -0.83 -4.23 -5.31
N LEU A 61 0.27 -4.72 -5.88
CA LEU A 61 0.47 -6.18 -6.01
C LEU A 61 0.50 -6.83 -4.62
N VAL A 62 1.15 -6.19 -3.64
CA VAL A 62 1.14 -6.65 -2.25
C VAL A 62 -0.24 -6.52 -1.63
N LEU A 63 -0.95 -5.42 -1.88
CA LEU A 63 -2.32 -5.24 -1.39
C LEU A 63 -3.32 -6.23 -2.02
N ALA A 64 -3.10 -6.62 -3.27
CA ALA A 64 -3.85 -7.65 -3.96
C ALA A 64 -3.58 -9.03 -3.37
N ALA A 65 -2.30 -9.35 -3.12
CA ALA A 65 -1.91 -10.59 -2.43
C ALA A 65 -2.48 -10.66 -0.99
N ALA A 66 -2.54 -9.53 -0.28
CA ALA A 66 -3.17 -9.42 1.05
C ALA A 66 -4.70 -9.47 1.01
N GLY A 67 -5.30 -9.49 -0.18
CA GLY A 67 -6.75 -9.38 -0.36
C GLY A 67 -7.31 -8.03 0.10
N SER A 68 -6.46 -7.05 0.42
CA SER A 68 -6.85 -5.78 1.04
C SER A 68 -7.64 -4.86 0.11
N VAL A 69 -7.52 -5.06 -1.20
CA VAL A 69 -8.24 -4.28 -2.23
C VAL A 69 -9.57 -4.90 -2.67
N LYS A 70 -9.92 -6.10 -2.20
CA LYS A 70 -11.16 -6.78 -2.61
C LYS A 70 -12.40 -5.97 -2.19
N GLY A 71 -13.24 -5.61 -3.17
CA GLY A 71 -14.44 -4.79 -2.99
C GLY A 71 -14.17 -3.30 -2.74
N ARG A 72 -12.93 -2.84 -2.93
CA ARG A 72 -12.50 -1.45 -2.67
C ARG A 72 -12.25 -0.70 -3.97
N LYS A 73 -12.43 0.62 -3.94
CA LYS A 73 -12.08 1.51 -5.05
C LYS A 73 -10.58 1.81 -4.99
N CYS A 74 -9.88 1.60 -6.09
CA CYS A 74 -8.46 1.93 -6.15
C CYS A 74 -8.00 2.24 -7.57
N THR A 75 -6.90 3.00 -7.67
CA THR A 75 -6.20 3.27 -8.93
C THR A 75 -4.75 2.81 -8.89
N THR A 76 -4.13 2.65 -10.04
CA THR A 76 -2.83 2.02 -10.26
C THR A 76 -2.20 2.40 -11.58
N PHE A 77 -0.97 1.95 -11.79
CA PHE A 77 -0.36 2.05 -13.10
C PHE A 77 -1.10 1.12 -14.08
N PRO A 78 -1.53 1.57 -15.28
CA PRO A 78 -2.43 0.81 -16.16
C PRO A 78 -2.03 -0.65 -16.40
N ALA A 79 -0.73 -0.98 -16.44
CA ALA A 79 -0.25 -2.35 -16.60
C ALA A 79 -0.64 -3.30 -15.45
N VAL A 80 -0.89 -2.78 -14.25
CA VAL A 80 -1.25 -3.55 -13.04
C VAL A 80 -2.78 -3.68 -12.89
N ARG A 81 -3.57 -2.96 -13.69
CA ARG A 81 -5.04 -3.02 -13.69
C ARG A 81 -5.60 -4.45 -13.73
N PRO A 82 -5.14 -5.36 -14.62
CA PRO A 82 -5.72 -6.70 -14.72
C PRO A 82 -5.66 -7.48 -13.41
N VAL A 83 -4.59 -7.31 -12.64
CA VAL A 83 -4.41 -7.97 -11.33
C VAL A 83 -5.45 -7.47 -10.33
N LEU A 84 -5.68 -6.15 -10.27
CA LEU A 84 -6.64 -5.56 -9.33
C LEU A 84 -8.09 -5.97 -9.65
N VAL A 85 -8.44 -5.98 -10.93
CA VAL A 85 -9.76 -6.44 -11.37
C VAL A 85 -9.94 -7.93 -11.05
N ALA A 86 -8.92 -8.76 -11.29
CA ALA A 86 -8.96 -10.20 -11.02
C ALA A 86 -9.18 -10.53 -9.53
N VAL A 87 -8.63 -9.73 -8.61
CA VAL A 87 -8.86 -9.92 -7.16
C VAL A 87 -10.15 -9.25 -6.64
N GLY A 88 -10.97 -8.71 -7.55
CA GLY A 88 -12.27 -8.12 -7.24
C GLY A 88 -12.20 -6.69 -6.68
N ALA A 89 -11.17 -5.93 -7.02
CA ALA A 89 -11.13 -4.49 -6.73
C ALA A 89 -11.93 -3.69 -7.77
N TYR A 90 -12.53 -2.59 -7.34
CA TYR A 90 -13.19 -1.63 -8.23
C TYR A 90 -12.14 -0.68 -8.79
N TRP A 91 -11.73 -0.97 -10.01
CA TRP A 91 -10.78 -0.15 -10.72
C TRP A 91 -11.37 1.23 -11.06
N VAL A 92 -10.68 2.28 -10.64
CA VAL A 92 -10.96 3.66 -11.04
C VAL A 92 -9.89 4.09 -12.04
N GLU A 93 -10.32 4.29 -13.28
CA GLU A 93 -9.45 4.77 -14.35
C GLU A 93 -8.93 6.17 -13.98
N PRO A 94 -7.61 6.37 -13.89
CA PRO A 94 -7.05 7.66 -13.54
C PRO A 94 -7.23 8.65 -14.70
N GLU A 95 -7.91 9.79 -14.47
CA GLU A 95 -8.06 10.85 -15.47
C GLU A 95 -6.72 11.43 -15.91
N THR A 96 -5.75 11.47 -14.99
CA THR A 96 -4.36 11.88 -15.23
C THR A 96 -3.43 10.98 -14.42
N LEU A 97 -2.14 10.94 -14.78
CA LEU A 97 -1.13 10.20 -13.99
C LEU A 97 -0.93 10.76 -12.56
N LEU A 98 -1.47 11.94 -12.29
CA LEU A 98 -1.52 12.57 -10.96
C LEU A 98 -2.64 12.01 -10.07
N ALA A 99 -3.64 11.33 -10.64
CA ALA A 99 -4.86 10.98 -9.94
C ALA A 99 -4.60 10.09 -8.72
N CYS A 100 -5.19 10.52 -7.60
CA CYS A 100 -5.24 9.79 -6.34
C CYS A 100 -6.69 9.37 -6.05
N VAL A 101 -6.86 8.15 -5.57
CA VAL A 101 -8.14 7.57 -5.18
C VAL A 101 -8.07 7.20 -3.72
N VAL A 102 -8.95 7.81 -2.94
CA VAL A 102 -9.15 7.53 -1.52
C VAL A 102 -10.44 6.73 -1.37
N ASP A 103 -10.33 5.56 -0.75
CA ASP A 103 -11.45 4.75 -0.34
C ASP A 103 -11.26 4.37 1.14
N GLY A 104 -11.97 5.04 2.04
CA GLY A 104 -11.79 4.88 3.48
C GLY A 104 -10.34 5.06 3.92
N ASN A 105 -9.76 4.03 4.53
CA ASN A 105 -8.36 4.01 4.97
C ASN A 105 -7.35 3.61 3.88
N ILE A 106 -7.78 3.34 2.64
CA ILE A 106 -6.89 2.96 1.54
C ILE A 106 -6.73 4.13 0.59
N ILE A 107 -5.48 4.56 0.38
CA ILE A 107 -5.12 5.69 -0.47
C ILE A 107 -4.22 5.14 -1.58
N THR A 108 -4.63 5.33 -2.82
CA THR A 108 -3.94 4.75 -3.98
C THR A 108 -3.75 5.76 -5.10
N ARG A 109 -2.65 5.69 -5.83
CA ARG A 109 -2.43 6.54 -7.01
C ARG A 109 -1.67 5.83 -8.13
N ALA A 110 -1.79 6.33 -9.35
CA ALA A 110 -1.21 5.70 -10.54
C ALA A 110 0.33 5.76 -10.59
N THR A 111 0.94 6.95 -10.50
CA THR A 111 2.40 7.14 -10.69
C THR A 111 3.03 7.96 -9.58
N TYR A 112 4.33 8.25 -9.68
CA TYR A 112 5.07 9.10 -8.73
C TYR A 112 4.71 10.59 -8.83
N GLU A 113 4.04 11.04 -9.88
CA GLU A 113 3.78 12.46 -10.09
C GLU A 113 2.74 13.00 -9.10
N GLY A 114 1.74 12.19 -8.70
CA GLY A 114 0.72 12.57 -7.70
C GLY A 114 1.18 12.50 -6.23
N HIS A 115 2.48 12.68 -5.96
CA HIS A 115 3.06 12.43 -4.62
C HIS A 115 2.55 13.44 -3.59
N PRO A 116 2.49 14.75 -3.95
CA PRO A 116 1.95 15.75 -3.04
C PRO A 116 0.53 15.44 -2.59
N GLU A 117 -0.35 15.01 -3.51
CA GLU A 117 -1.73 14.64 -3.14
C GLU A 117 -1.80 13.38 -2.27
N LEU A 118 -1.03 12.34 -2.59
CA LEU A 118 -0.99 11.13 -1.78
C LEU A 118 -0.59 11.44 -0.34
N PHE A 119 0.49 12.19 -0.14
CA PHE A 119 0.93 12.58 1.19
C PHE A 119 -0.09 13.46 1.88
N ARG A 120 -0.77 14.34 1.12
CA ARG A 120 -1.83 15.17 1.68
C ARG A 120 -2.98 14.34 2.26
N PHE A 121 -3.49 13.38 1.48
CA PHE A 121 -4.54 12.49 1.96
C PHE A 121 -4.07 11.60 3.11
N PHE A 122 -2.81 11.16 3.07
CA PHE A 122 -2.24 10.30 4.10
C PHE A 122 -2.07 11.01 5.43
N VAL A 123 -1.52 12.23 5.43
CA VAL A 123 -1.40 13.06 6.64
C VAL A 123 -2.78 13.37 7.21
N LYS A 124 -3.77 13.68 6.35
CA LYS A 124 -5.15 13.88 6.78
C LYS A 124 -5.76 12.61 7.41
N ALA A 125 -5.48 11.43 6.85
CA ALA A 125 -5.93 10.16 7.40
C ALA A 125 -5.27 9.82 8.76
N LEU A 126 -4.07 10.35 9.02
CA LEU A 126 -3.40 10.26 10.32
C LEU A 126 -3.89 11.30 11.34
N GLY A 127 -4.83 12.18 10.97
CA GLY A 127 -5.33 13.26 11.82
C GLY A 127 -4.46 14.52 11.82
N GLY A 128 -3.47 14.61 10.92
CA GLY A 128 -2.69 15.82 10.71
C GLY A 128 -3.46 16.87 9.89
N ASN A 129 -3.11 18.14 10.07
CA ASN A 129 -3.71 19.28 9.36
C ASN A 129 -2.63 20.00 8.55
N ILE A 130 -2.84 20.16 7.24
CA ILE A 130 -1.86 20.63 6.24
C ILE A 130 -2.53 21.38 5.10
#